data_AF-A0A9D9TAU1-F1
#
_entry.id   AF-A0A9D9TAU1-F1
#
_cell.length_a   1.000
_cell.length_b   1.000
_cell.length_c   1.000
_cell.angle_alpha   90.00
_cell.angle_beta   90.00
_cell.angle_gamma   90.00
#
_symmetry.space_group_name_H-M   'P 1'
#
loop_
_entity.id
_entity.type
_entity.pdbx_description
1 polymer ?
#
loop_
_entity_poly.entity_id
_entity_poly.type
_entity_poly.pdbx_seq_one_letter_code
_entity_poly.pdbx_strand_id
1 'polypeptide(L)'
;MFAAISWFLVLTLLAFWSLGVWVTHALVAWSMIGVSALAGQPQTMVGLVLPESIAQWVPADLILVIKSTAAVVAPFVESALAALPSLADWLAPLAWGIWGLGAMVLVIIGAVLHAVIHATMRKAANQ
;
A
#
# COMPACT_ATOMS: atom_id res chain seq x y z
N MET A 1 -2.77 -8.58 -37.16
CA MET A 1 -3.67 -7.70 -36.37
C MET A 1 -4.01 -8.29 -35.00
N PHE A 2 -4.54 -9.51 -34.91
CA PHE A 2 -4.88 -10.16 -33.63
C PHE A 2 -3.74 -10.21 -32.60
N ALA A 3 -2.52 -10.53 -33.04
CA ALA A 3 -1.35 -10.53 -32.15
C ALA A 3 -1.01 -9.13 -31.59
N ALA A 4 -1.22 -8.07 -32.37
CA ALA A 4 -0.98 -6.70 -31.92
C ALA A 4 -2.03 -6.24 -30.90
N ILE A 5 -3.31 -6.60 -31.13
CA ILE A 5 -4.41 -6.32 -30.19
C ILE A 5 -4.20 -7.07 -28.87
N SER A 6 -3.77 -8.34 -28.93
CA SER A 6 -3.42 -9.12 -27.75
C SER A 6 -2.33 -8.46 -26.92
N TRP A 7 -1.22 -8.07 -27.56
CA TRP A 7 -0.14 -7.36 -26.86
C TRP A 7 -0.57 -6.00 -26.32
N PHE A 8 -1.39 -5.24 -27.05
CA PHE A 8 -1.94 -3.98 -26.56
C PHE A 8 -2.76 -4.18 -25.28
N LEU A 9 -3.58 -5.23 -25.22
CA LEU A 9 -4.36 -5.57 -24.04
C LEU A 9 -3.47 -5.97 -22.86
N VAL A 10 -2.45 -6.81 -23.09
CA VAL A 10 -1.48 -7.22 -22.06
C VAL A 10 -0.72 -6.01 -21.51
N LEU A 11 -0.25 -5.10 -22.37
CA LEU A 11 0.44 -3.89 -21.95
C LEU A 11 -0.47 -2.93 -21.17
N THR A 12 -1.73 -2.78 -21.59
CA THR A 12 -2.71 -1.96 -20.88
C THR A 12 -2.97 -2.54 -19.49
N LEU A 13 -3.17 -3.86 -19.39
CA LEU A 13 -3.39 -4.54 -18.12
C LEU A 13 -2.16 -4.46 -17.22
N LEU A 14 -0.96 -4.57 -17.79
CA LEU A 14 0.31 -4.37 -17.08
C LEU A 14 0.46 -2.94 -16.56
N ALA A 15 0.01 -1.94 -17.33
CA ALA A 15 0.02 -0.55 -16.90
C ALA A 15 -0.92 -0.34 -15.70
N PHE A 16 -2.15 -0.87 -15.77
CA PHE A 16 -3.09 -0.83 -14.65
C PHE A 16 -2.58 -1.59 -13.42
N TRP A 17 -1.99 -2.78 -13.61
CA TRP A 17 -1.37 -3.56 -12.55
C TRP A 17 -0.24 -2.77 -11.87
N SER A 18 0.64 -2.18 -12.66
CA SER A 18 1.75 -1.36 -12.17
C SER A 18 1.22 -0.16 -11.39
N LEU A 19 0.22 0.54 -11.93
CA LEU A 19 -0.39 1.68 -11.26
C LEU A 19 -1.00 1.26 -9.92
N GLY A 20 -1.70 0.13 -9.86
CA GLY A 20 -2.28 -0.41 -8.63
C GLY A 20 -1.22 -0.67 -7.56
N VAL A 21 -0.16 -1.41 -7.90
CA VAL A 21 0.91 -1.75 -6.94
C VAL A 21 1.60 -0.48 -6.42
N TRP A 22 1.95 0.45 -7.31
CA TRP A 22 2.67 1.66 -6.92
C TRP A 22 1.81 2.67 -6.17
N VAL A 23 0.51 2.80 -6.50
CA VAL A 23 -0.43 3.63 -5.75
C VAL A 23 -0.62 3.09 -4.33
N THR A 24 -0.82 1.77 -4.17
CA THR A 24 -0.93 1.17 -2.84
C THR A 24 0.36 1.33 -2.05
N HIS A 25 1.53 1.10 -2.67
CA HIS A 25 2.82 1.33 -2.03
C HIS A 25 2.98 2.79 -1.57
N ALA A 26 2.65 3.77 -2.42
CA ALA A 26 2.73 5.19 -2.08
C ALA A 26 1.77 5.59 -0.95
N LEU A 27 0.54 5.06 -0.94
CA LEU A 27 -0.42 5.29 0.14
C LEU A 27 0.12 4.77 1.48
N VAL A 28 0.63 3.55 1.49
CA VAL A 28 1.20 2.94 2.70
C VAL A 28 2.43 3.71 3.18
N ALA A 29 3.35 4.07 2.27
CA ALA A 29 4.52 4.87 2.61
C ALA A 29 4.14 6.27 3.13
N TRP A 30 3.13 6.91 2.56
CA TRP A 30 2.64 8.21 3.03
C TRP A 30 2.01 8.12 4.42
N SER A 31 1.23 7.06 4.70
CA SER A 31 0.67 6.83 6.04
C SER A 31 1.76 6.66 7.10
N MET A 32 2.89 6.01 6.77
CA MET A 32 4.02 5.86 7.70
C MET A 32 4.65 7.21 8.08
N ILE A 33 4.67 8.20 7.18
CA ILE A 33 5.17 9.56 7.49
C ILE A 33 4.30 10.20 8.59
N GLY A 34 2.98 10.13 8.46
CA GLY A 34 2.06 10.65 9.48
C GLY A 34 2.21 9.96 10.84
N VAL A 35 2.44 8.65 10.84
CA VAL A 35 2.67 7.86 12.06
C VAL A 35 4.03 8.18 12.70
N SER A 36 5.09 8.39 11.91
CA SER A 36 6.41 8.78 12.40
C SER A 36 6.42 10.16 13.08
N ALA A 37 5.57 11.08 12.61
CA ALA A 37 5.38 12.39 13.25
C ALA A 37 4.77 12.26 14.66
N LEU A 38 3.87 11.28 14.86
CA LEU A 38 3.32 10.96 16.19
C LEU A 38 4.34 10.22 17.07
N ALA A 39 5.10 9.29 16.50
CA ALA A 39 6.09 8.47 17.23
C ALA A 39 7.29 9.28 17.72
N GLY A 40 7.72 10.30 16.95
CA GLY A 40 8.79 11.22 17.32
C GLY A 40 8.43 12.22 18.43
N GLN A 41 7.20 12.16 18.94
CA GLN A 41 6.68 13.01 20.00
C GLN A 41 6.34 12.21 21.29
N PRO A 42 7.32 11.51 21.91
CA PRO A 42 7.07 10.64 23.06
C PRO A 42 6.62 11.38 24.34
N GLN A 43 6.79 12.71 24.41
CA GLN A 43 6.50 13.47 25.63
C GLN A 43 5.19 14.27 25.59
N THR A 44 4.54 14.35 24.43
CA THR A 44 3.37 15.22 24.27
C THR A 44 2.03 14.52 24.45
N MET A 45 1.88 13.19 24.36
CA MET A 45 0.55 12.60 24.63
C MET A 45 0.15 12.67 26.12
N VAL A 46 1.12 12.60 27.04
CA VAL A 46 0.86 12.72 28.50
C VAL A 46 0.94 14.18 28.96
N GLY A 47 1.72 15.01 28.26
CA GLY A 47 1.90 16.45 28.50
C GLY A 47 1.18 17.36 27.51
N LEU A 48 0.17 16.88 26.77
CA LEU A 48 -0.67 17.70 25.90
C LEU A 48 -1.53 18.56 26.84
N VAL A 49 -0.99 19.70 27.27
CA VAL A 49 -1.81 20.78 27.79
C VAL A 49 -2.74 21.13 26.64
N LEU A 50 -4.02 20.79 26.81
CA LEU A 50 -5.06 21.17 25.87
C LEU A 50 -4.89 22.68 25.65
N PRO A 51 -4.75 23.16 24.39
CA PRO A 51 -4.65 24.58 24.13
C PRO A 51 -5.75 25.30 24.91
N GLU A 52 -5.43 26.44 25.51
CA GLU A 52 -6.35 27.11 26.45
C GLU A 52 -7.72 27.39 25.81
N SER A 53 -7.72 27.57 24.49
CA SER A 53 -8.91 27.69 23.64
C SER A 53 -9.80 26.45 23.55
N ILE A 54 -9.25 25.24 23.70
CA ILE A 54 -9.98 23.96 23.72
C ILE A 54 -10.35 23.59 25.15
N ALA A 55 -9.48 23.88 26.12
CA ALA A 55 -9.71 23.61 27.54
C ALA A 55 -10.99 24.28 28.08
N GLN A 56 -11.32 25.46 27.58
CA GLN A 56 -12.52 26.20 27.97
C GLN A 56 -13.84 25.53 27.52
N TRP A 57 -13.81 24.68 26.48
CA TRP A 57 -15.01 24.06 25.91
C TRP A 57 -15.19 22.58 26.28
N VAL A 58 -14.19 21.96 26.90
CA VAL A 58 -14.21 20.53 27.23
C VAL A 58 -14.43 20.32 28.73
N PRO A 59 -15.53 19.66 29.14
CA PRO A 59 -15.76 19.31 30.54
C PRO A 59 -14.63 18.45 31.10
N ALA A 60 -14.26 18.68 32.36
CA ALA A 60 -13.15 17.97 33.03
C ALA A 60 -13.35 16.43 33.04
N ASP A 61 -14.59 15.95 33.16
CA ASP A 61 -14.93 14.52 33.11
C ASP A 61 -14.53 13.89 31.78
N LEU A 62 -14.69 14.63 30.68
CA LEU A 62 -14.38 14.18 29.32
C LEU A 62 -12.85 14.06 29.14
N ILE A 63 -12.08 14.98 29.73
CA ILE A 63 -10.61 14.90 29.75
C ILE A 63 -10.15 13.66 30.52
N LEU A 64 -10.78 13.33 31.65
CA LEU A 64 -10.43 12.17 32.46
C LEU A 64 -10.72 10.86 31.73
N VAL A 65 -11.86 10.76 31.03
CA VAL A 65 -12.22 9.62 30.17
C VAL A 65 -11.26 9.48 28.99
N ILE A 66 -10.85 10.58 28.36
CA ILE A 66 -9.86 10.56 27.28
C ILE A 66 -8.51 10.08 27.81
N LYS A 67 -8.04 10.58 28.96
CA LYS A 67 -6.77 10.16 29.56
C LYS A 67 -6.76 8.69 29.97
N SER A 68 -7.85 8.20 30.56
CA SER A 68 -7.95 6.78 30.94
C SER A 68 -7.98 5.87 29.71
N THR A 69 -8.73 6.26 28.67
CA THR A 69 -8.77 5.54 27.40
C THR A 69 -7.39 5.56 26.71
N ALA A 70 -6.73 6.72 26.69
CA ALA A 70 -5.39 6.87 26.15
C ALA A 70 -4.37 5.99 26.90
N ALA A 71 -4.46 5.90 28.22
CA ALA A 71 -3.59 5.02 29.02
C ALA A 71 -3.79 3.54 28.69
N VAL A 72 -5.02 3.11 28.37
CA VAL A 72 -5.31 1.74 27.90
C VAL A 72 -4.75 1.50 26.50
N VAL A 73 -4.84 2.48 25.61
CA VAL A 73 -4.47 2.34 24.18
C VAL A 73 -2.98 2.59 23.92
N ALA A 74 -2.31 3.41 24.73
CA ALA A 74 -0.89 3.75 24.63
C ALA A 74 0.05 2.55 24.41
N PRO A 75 0.00 1.46 25.21
CA PRO A 75 0.91 0.33 25.01
C PRO A 75 0.69 -0.40 23.66
N PHE A 76 -0.54 -0.41 23.13
CA PHE A 76 -0.82 -0.98 21.81
C PHE A 76 -0.23 -0.11 20.70
N VAL A 77 -0.32 1.21 20.85
CA VAL A 77 0.28 2.17 19.91
C VAL A 77 1.80 2.08 19.95
N GLU A 78 2.41 2.05 21.13
CA GLU A 78 3.86 1.90 21.29
C GLU A 78 4.37 0.58 20.68
N SER A 79 3.64 -0.53 20.91
CA SER A 79 3.96 -1.83 20.31
C SER A 79 3.86 -1.80 18.78
N ALA A 80 2.83 -1.15 18.23
CA ALA A 80 2.66 -0.97 16.79
C ALA A 80 3.75 -0.09 16.17
N LEU A 81 4.12 1.00 16.87
CA LEU A 81 5.21 1.89 16.49
C LEU A 81 6.57 1.19 16.52
N ALA A 82 6.80 0.31 17.50
CA ALA A 82 8.02 -0.48 17.59
C ALA A 82 8.16 -1.50 16.44
N ALA A 83 7.05 -2.02 15.92
CA ALA A 83 7.04 -2.91 14.76
C ALA A 83 7.21 -2.19 13.42
N LEU A 84 6.91 -0.88 13.37
CA LEU A 84 6.88 -0.08 12.14
C LEU A 84 8.19 -0.07 11.33
N PRO A 85 9.39 0.10 11.95
CA PRO A 85 10.66 0.10 11.22
C PRO A 85 10.87 -1.22 10.48
N SER A 86 10.60 -2.34 11.16
CA SER A 86 10.70 -3.66 10.55
C SER A 86 9.72 -3.82 9.38
N LEU A 87 8.49 -3.29 9.45
CA LEU A 87 7.56 -3.33 8.32
C LEU A 87 8.00 -2.45 7.14
N ALA A 88 8.59 -1.29 7.43
CA ALA A 88 9.05 -0.34 6.41
C ALA A 88 10.17 -0.95 5.56
N ASP A 89 11.08 -1.70 6.18
CA ASP A 89 12.20 -2.36 5.49
C ASP A 89 11.72 -3.36 4.42
N TRP A 90 10.58 -4.02 4.64
CA TRP A 90 10.01 -5.01 3.71
C TRP A 90 9.01 -4.43 2.72
N LEU A 91 8.57 -3.18 2.90
CA LEU A 91 7.53 -2.57 2.06
C LEU A 91 7.93 -2.51 0.59
N ALA A 92 9.14 -2.04 0.30
CA ALA A 92 9.66 -1.96 -1.06
C ALA A 92 9.97 -3.35 -1.66
N PRO A 93 10.67 -4.27 -0.97
CA PRO A 93 10.84 -5.64 -1.45
C PRO A 93 9.52 -6.37 -1.77
N LEU A 94 8.50 -6.22 -0.91
CA LEU A 94 7.18 -6.81 -1.14
C LEU A 94 6.50 -6.21 -2.36
N ALA A 95 6.54 -4.87 -2.51
CA ALA A 95 5.99 -4.20 -3.68
C ALA A 95 6.66 -4.67 -4.98
N TRP A 96 7.99 -4.77 -4.98
CA TRP A 96 8.74 -5.32 -6.12
C TRP A 96 8.39 -6.78 -6.40
N GLY A 97 8.26 -7.61 -5.37
CA GLY A 97 7.88 -9.02 -5.51
C GLY A 97 6.48 -9.20 -6.10
N ILE A 98 5.49 -8.47 -5.58
CA ILE A 98 4.11 -8.48 -6.09
C ILE A 98 4.07 -7.96 -7.52
N TRP A 99 4.73 -6.81 -7.79
CA TRP A 99 4.80 -6.23 -9.12
C TRP A 99 5.41 -7.20 -10.12
N GLY A 100 6.59 -7.76 -9.80
CA GLY A 100 7.33 -8.67 -10.67
C GLY A 100 6.58 -9.97 -10.95
N LEU A 101 5.93 -10.55 -9.94
CA LEU A 101 5.10 -11.74 -10.12
C LEU A 101 3.94 -11.48 -11.07
N GLY A 102 3.20 -10.39 -10.88
CA GLY A 102 2.09 -10.04 -11.77
C GLY A 102 2.56 -9.70 -13.18
N ALA A 103 3.66 -8.97 -13.32
CA ALA A 103 4.26 -8.66 -14.62
C ALA A 103 4.69 -9.94 -15.36
N MET A 104 5.34 -10.87 -14.66
CA MET A 104 5.75 -12.16 -15.22
C MET A 104 4.56 -12.97 -15.71
N VAL A 105 3.50 -13.09 -14.90
CA VAL A 105 2.27 -13.81 -15.28
C VAL A 105 1.63 -13.19 -16.53
N LEU A 106 1.50 -11.86 -16.57
CA LEU A 106 0.93 -11.13 -17.71
C LEU A 106 1.72 -11.37 -19.00
N VAL A 107 3.06 -11.32 -18.92
CA VAL A 107 3.94 -11.55 -20.08
C VAL A 107 3.84 -12.99 -20.57
N ILE A 108 3.82 -13.98 -19.66
CA ILE A 108 3.64 -15.39 -20.02
C ILE A 108 2.32 -15.60 -20.75
N ILE A 109 1.22 -15.02 -20.24
CA ILE A 109 -0.09 -15.10 -20.89
C ILE A 109 -0.02 -14.50 -22.30
N GLY A 110 0.58 -13.31 -22.45
CA GLY A 110 0.77 -12.67 -23.75
C GLY A 110 1.56 -13.54 -24.74
N ALA A 111 2.66 -14.14 -24.29
CA ALA A 111 3.50 -15.02 -25.09
C ALA A 111 2.76 -16.29 -25.54
N VAL A 112 2.02 -16.94 -24.63
CA VAL A 112 1.20 -18.13 -24.95
C VAL A 112 0.12 -17.78 -25.96
N LEU A 113 -0.61 -16.68 -25.75
CA LEU A 113 -1.66 -16.23 -26.67
C LEU A 113 -1.08 -15.93 -28.07
N HIS A 114 0.09 -15.29 -28.10
CA HIS A 114 0.80 -15.01 -29.36
C HIS A 114 1.20 -16.30 -30.08
N ALA A 115 1.76 -17.29 -29.36
CA ALA A 115 2.16 -18.57 -29.93
C ALA A 115 0.96 -19.35 -30.50
N VAL A 116 -0.18 -19.34 -29.80
CA VAL A 116 -1.42 -19.98 -30.28
C VAL A 116 -1.94 -19.30 -31.55
N ILE A 117 -1.99 -17.96 -31.60
CA ILE A 117 -2.41 -17.22 -32.79
C ILE A 117 -1.51 -17.54 -33.99
N HIS A 118 -0.20 -17.62 -33.79
CA HIS A 118 0.73 -17.94 -34.87
C HIS A 118 0.60 -19.40 -35.32
N ALA A 119 0.36 -20.33 -34.38
CA ALA A 119 0.17 -21.74 -34.66
C ALA A 119 -1.14 -22.05 -35.41
N THR A 120 -2.21 -21.28 -35.19
CA THR A 120 -3.47 -21.42 -35.94
C THR A 120 -3.37 -20.81 -37.33
N MET A 121 -2.73 -19.64 -37.47
CA MET A 121 -2.52 -19.00 -38.78
C MET A 121 -1.66 -19.85 -39.72
N ARG A 122 -0.56 -20.44 -39.22
CA ARG A 122 0.27 -21.34 -40.03
C ARG A 122 -0.46 -22.61 -40.46
N LYS A 123 -1.39 -23.12 -39.63
CA LYS A 123 -2.21 -24.29 -39.98
C LYS A 123 -3.20 -23.96 -41.08
N ALA A 124 -3.86 -22.80 -41.00
CA ALA A 124 -4.81 -22.33 -42.00
C ALA A 124 -4.15 -22.00 -43.36
N ALA A 125 -2.87 -21.63 -43.37
CA ALA A 125 -2.13 -21.35 -44.60
C ALA A 125 -1.59 -22.61 -45.32
N ASN A 126 -1.55 -23.75 -44.63
CA ASN A 126 -1.04 -25.03 -45.17
C ASN A 126 -2.17 -26.01 -45.57
N GLN A 127 -3.43 -25.59 -45.50
CA GLN A 127 -4.60 -26.31 -46.00
C GLN A 127 -5.12 -25.62 -47.27
#